data_AF-A0A1B6L923-F1
#
_entry.id   AF-A0A1B6L923-F1
#
_cell.length_a   1.000
_cell.length_b   1.000
_cell.length_c   1.000
_cell.angle_alpha   90.00
_cell.angle_beta   90.00
_cell.angle_gamma   90.00
#
_symmetry.space_group_name_H-M   'P 1'
#
loop_
_entity.id
_entity.type
_entity.pdbx_description
1 polymer ?
#
loop_
_entity_poly.entity_id
_entity_poly.type
_entity_poly.pdbx_seq_one_letter_code
_entity_poly.pdbx_strand_id
1 'polypeptide(L)'
;KMYDQMCELPPPCLDMHKKMVYLESIQPSMNMKRVRQCHTIACAQFGFLNVDVWMDHCKFEINVGDSDRVSEIYWRARKNLSPQQFETFLSEFSLVRTIPHIDTDPDSPENS
;
A
#
# COMPACT_ATOMS: atom_id res chain seq x y z
N LYS A 1 8.77 23.69 13.94
CA LYS A 1 9.48 23.14 15.13
C LYS A 1 8.66 22.07 15.86
N MET A 2 7.45 22.36 16.37
CA MET A 2 6.60 21.33 17.00
C MET A 2 6.02 20.30 16.00
N TYR A 3 5.59 20.77 14.83
CA TYR A 3 5.08 19.91 13.75
C TYR A 3 6.14 18.93 13.23
N ASP A 4 7.37 19.41 13.02
CA ASP A 4 8.48 18.59 12.52
C ASP A 4 8.84 17.44 13.47
N GLN A 5 8.83 17.68 14.78
CA GLN A 5 9.07 16.64 15.80
C GLN A 5 7.90 15.63 15.89
N MET A 6 6.67 16.05 15.58
CA MET A 6 5.51 15.16 15.57
C MET A 6 5.45 14.30 14.30
N CYS A 7 6.09 14.72 13.19
CA CYS A 7 6.23 13.92 11.97
C CYS A 7 7.28 12.80 12.09
N GLU A 8 8.18 12.85 13.07
CA GLU A 8 9.18 11.80 13.34
C GLU A 8 8.64 10.65 14.20
N LEU A 9 7.49 10.83 14.84
CA LEU A 9 6.85 9.82 15.68
C LEU A 9 5.61 9.24 14.99
N PRO A 10 5.42 7.91 14.95
CA PRO A 10 4.21 7.32 14.39
C PRO A 10 2.97 7.84 15.15
N PRO A 11 1.97 8.41 14.45
CA PRO A 11 0.77 8.95 15.08
C PRO A 11 0.03 7.88 15.90
N PRO A 12 -0.38 8.18 17.15
CA PRO A 12 -0.91 7.18 18.08
C PRO A 12 -2.33 6.69 17.74
N CYS A 13 -3.00 7.27 16.73
CA CYS A 13 -4.33 6.84 16.31
C CYS A 13 -4.61 7.08 14.83
N LEU A 14 -5.49 6.25 14.27
CA LEU A 14 -5.84 6.21 12.85
C LEU A 14 -6.45 7.53 12.33
N ASP A 15 -7.20 8.25 13.16
CA ASP A 15 -7.76 9.55 12.80
C ASP A 15 -6.69 10.64 12.63
N MET A 16 -5.57 10.53 13.36
CA MET A 16 -4.42 11.41 13.20
C MET A 16 -3.70 11.11 11.88
N HIS A 17 -3.60 9.83 11.49
CA HIS A 17 -3.10 9.44 10.16
C HIS A 17 -3.96 10.03 9.04
N LYS A 18 -5.29 9.92 9.13
CA LYS A 18 -6.21 10.48 8.13
C LYS A 18 -6.08 12.01 8.00
N LYS A 19 -5.92 12.72 9.12
CA LYS A 19 -5.71 14.17 9.14
C LYS A 19 -4.33 14.56 8.59
N MET A 20 -3.28 13.81 8.88
CA MET A 20 -1.94 14.05 8.32
C MET A 20 -1.90 13.82 6.81
N VAL A 21 -2.51 12.73 6.32
CA VAL A 21 -2.64 12.45 4.88
C VAL A 21 -3.42 13.55 4.18
N TYR A 22 -4.51 14.04 4.79
CA TYR A 22 -5.26 15.17 4.28
C TYR A 22 -4.44 16.45 4.25
N LEU A 23 -3.65 16.76 5.29
CA LEU A 23 -2.81 17.96 5.31
C LEU A 23 -1.67 17.90 4.27
N GLU A 24 -1.09 16.73 4.06
CA GLU A 24 -0.10 16.49 3.01
C GLU A 24 -0.71 16.57 1.59
N SER A 25 -1.98 16.18 1.42
CA SER A 25 -2.65 16.23 0.10
C SER A 25 -2.99 17.64 -0.36
N ILE A 26 -2.99 18.63 0.54
CA ILE A 26 -3.26 20.04 0.24
C ILE A 26 -1.94 20.82 0.03
N GLN A 27 -0.77 20.20 0.24
CA GLN A 27 0.49 20.86 -0.04
C GLN A 27 0.72 21.02 -1.56
N PRO A 28 1.22 22.18 -2.02
CA PRO A 28 1.38 22.50 -3.44
C PRO A 28 2.45 21.66 -4.19
N SER A 29 3.25 20.85 -3.49
CA SER A 29 4.19 19.90 -4.09
C SER A 29 4.26 18.59 -3.31
N MET A 30 3.33 17.67 -3.58
CA MET A 30 3.38 16.31 -3.02
C MET A 30 4.68 15.63 -3.47
N ASN A 31 5.59 15.35 -2.52
CA ASN A 31 6.83 14.65 -2.84
C ASN A 31 6.56 13.14 -2.92
N MET A 32 6.24 12.68 -4.13
CA MET A 32 5.93 11.28 -4.44
C MET A 32 6.96 10.29 -3.89
N LYS A 33 8.24 10.67 -3.82
CA LYS A 33 9.28 9.79 -3.25
C LYS A 33 9.09 9.58 -1.75
N ARG A 34 8.74 10.63 -1.00
CA ARG A 34 8.48 10.55 0.44
C ARG A 34 7.21 9.77 0.74
N VAL A 35 6.13 10.02 0.00
CA VAL A 35 4.87 9.29 0.17
C VAL A 35 5.06 7.79 -0.08
N ARG A 36 5.78 7.43 -1.16
CA ARG A 36 6.15 6.03 -1.45
C ARG A 36 7.01 5.41 -0.37
N GLN A 37 7.96 6.16 0.19
CA GLN A 37 8.78 5.69 1.29
C GLN A 37 7.93 5.40 2.54
N CYS A 38 6.98 6.28 2.88
CA CYS A 38 6.05 6.07 3.99
C CYS A 38 5.21 4.81 3.80
N HIS A 39 4.61 4.61 2.63
CA HIS A 39 3.87 3.38 2.36
C HIS A 39 4.76 2.13 2.38
N THR A 40 5.99 2.23 1.86
CA THR A 40 6.95 1.12 1.90
C THR A 40 7.28 0.71 3.34
N ILE A 41 7.54 1.68 4.22
CA ILE A 41 7.83 1.44 5.64
C ILE A 41 6.59 0.87 6.34
N ALA A 42 5.40 1.40 6.05
CA ALA A 42 4.15 0.89 6.61
C ALA A 42 3.88 -0.58 6.23
N CYS A 43 4.08 -0.93 4.95
CA CYS A 43 4.01 -2.32 4.49
C CYS A 43 5.02 -3.22 5.21
N ALA A 44 6.26 -2.76 5.41
CA ALA A 44 7.28 -3.56 6.08
C ALA A 44 6.98 -3.76 7.59
N GLN A 45 6.44 -2.76 8.27
CA GLN A 45 6.20 -2.80 9.71
C GLN A 45 4.84 -3.39 10.11
N PHE A 46 3.82 -3.20 9.28
CA PHE A 46 2.43 -3.55 9.62
C PHE A 46 1.78 -4.45 8.60
N GLY A 47 2.44 -4.73 7.47
CA GLY A 47 1.88 -5.52 6.39
C GLY A 47 1.62 -6.98 6.73
N PHE A 48 2.05 -7.48 7.89
CA PHE A 48 1.68 -8.81 8.38
C PHE A 48 0.48 -8.79 9.34
N LEU A 49 0.10 -7.63 9.88
CA LEU A 49 -1.03 -7.47 10.79
C LEU A 49 -2.24 -6.82 10.12
N ASN A 50 -1.99 -5.97 9.13
CA ASN A 50 -3.01 -5.16 8.50
C ASN A 50 -2.91 -5.29 6.97
N VAL A 51 -4.01 -5.70 6.33
CA VAL A 51 -4.12 -5.77 4.87
C VAL A 51 -4.24 -4.37 4.26
N ASP A 52 -4.83 -3.44 5.00
CA ASP A 52 -5.13 -2.08 4.53
C ASP A 52 -3.88 -1.34 4.08
N VAL A 53 -2.72 -1.58 4.72
CA VAL A 53 -1.48 -0.89 4.33
C VAL A 53 -1.03 -1.24 2.91
N TRP A 54 -1.30 -2.47 2.45
CA TRP A 54 -1.04 -2.88 1.09
C TRP A 54 -2.07 -2.28 0.13
N MET A 55 -3.35 -2.28 0.52
CA MET A 55 -4.42 -1.69 -0.29
C MET A 55 -4.25 -0.18 -0.46
N ASP A 56 -3.86 0.53 0.58
CA ASP A 56 -3.60 1.97 0.54
C ASP A 56 -2.42 2.31 -0.37
N HIS A 57 -1.36 1.48 -0.35
CA HIS A 57 -0.22 1.63 -1.27
C HIS A 57 -0.67 1.40 -2.72
N CYS A 58 -1.44 0.34 -2.98
CA CYS A 58 -2.01 0.09 -4.31
C CYS A 58 -2.90 1.24 -4.78
N LYS A 59 -3.83 1.72 -3.94
CA LYS A 59 -4.72 2.84 -4.25
C LYS A 59 -3.94 4.13 -4.51
N PHE A 60 -2.86 4.38 -3.78
CA PHE A 60 -2.00 5.54 -4.01
C PHE A 60 -1.34 5.49 -5.41
N GLU A 61 -0.73 4.35 -5.77
CA GLU A 61 -0.08 4.22 -7.08
C GLU A 61 -1.09 4.21 -8.24
N ILE A 62 -2.32 3.70 -8.03
CA ILE A 62 -3.39 3.75 -9.06
C ILE A 62 -3.92 5.17 -9.27
N ASN A 63 -4.18 5.92 -8.20
CA ASN A 63 -4.90 7.20 -8.28
C ASN A 63 -3.97 8.40 -8.51
N VAL A 64 -2.74 8.34 -8.01
CA VAL A 64 -1.82 9.50 -7.96
C VAL A 64 -0.46 9.16 -8.54
N GLY A 65 0.00 7.93 -8.32
CA GLY A 65 1.34 7.48 -8.67
C GLY A 65 1.44 6.81 -10.03
N ASP A 66 2.09 5.65 -10.03
CA ASP A 66 2.44 4.86 -11.20
C ASP A 66 1.80 3.48 -11.10
N SER A 67 0.79 3.24 -11.94
CA SER A 67 0.01 2.00 -11.96
C SER A 67 0.84 0.75 -12.24
N ASP A 68 1.99 0.89 -12.90
CA ASP A 68 2.87 -0.25 -13.24
C ASP A 68 3.51 -0.84 -11.98
N ARG A 69 3.69 -0.02 -10.93
CA ARG A 69 4.26 -0.43 -9.65
C ARG A 69 3.30 -1.23 -8.78
N VAL A 70 2.00 -1.15 -9.07
CA VAL A 70 0.95 -1.87 -8.35
C VAL A 70 1.16 -3.38 -8.43
N SER A 71 1.67 -3.87 -9.55
CA SER A 71 2.01 -5.28 -9.75
C SER A 71 3.12 -5.72 -8.78
N GLU A 72 4.14 -4.89 -8.58
CA GLU A 72 5.21 -5.16 -7.60
C GLU A 72 4.67 -5.18 -6.16
N ILE A 73 3.77 -4.25 -5.82
CA ILE A 73 3.15 -4.17 -4.50
C ILE A 73 2.29 -5.41 -4.23
N TYR A 74 1.53 -5.88 -5.22
CA TYR A 74 0.74 -7.10 -5.15
C TYR A 74 1.61 -8.32 -4.81
N TRP A 75 2.74 -8.50 -5.51
CA TRP A 75 3.65 -9.61 -5.24
C TRP A 75 4.28 -9.53 -3.84
N ARG A 76 4.60 -8.33 -3.38
CA ARG A 76 5.10 -8.13 -2.01
C ARG A 76 4.03 -8.44 -0.98
N ALA A 77 2.78 -8.04 -1.20
CA ALA A 77 1.66 -8.38 -0.33
C ALA A 77 1.46 -9.90 -0.24
N ARG A 78 1.48 -10.61 -1.38
CA ARG A 78 1.38 -12.08 -1.43
C ARG A 78 2.46 -12.79 -0.61
N LYS A 79 3.68 -12.24 -0.58
CA LYS A 79 4.80 -12.82 0.17
C LYS A 79 4.76 -12.55 1.68
N ASN A 80 4.11 -11.45 2.10
CA ASN A 80 4.15 -10.99 3.50
C ASN A 80 2.85 -11.26 4.26
N LEU A 81 1.72 -11.43 3.56
CA LEU A 81 0.43 -11.73 4.16
C LEU A 81 0.26 -13.23 4.38
N SER A 82 -0.43 -13.60 5.47
CA SER A 82 -0.93 -14.97 5.61
C SER A 82 -1.97 -15.27 4.52
N PRO A 83 -2.22 -16.55 4.19
CA PRO A 83 -3.20 -16.92 3.16
C PRO A 83 -4.59 -16.27 3.36
N GLN A 84 -5.08 -16.22 4.60
CA GLN A 84 -6.39 -15.62 4.91
C GLN A 84 -6.42 -14.10 4.71
N GLN A 85 -5.33 -13.42 5.08
CA GLN A 85 -5.20 -11.98 4.85
C GLN A 85 -5.02 -11.67 3.35
N PHE A 86 -4.30 -12.52 2.63
CA PHE A 86 -4.12 -12.38 1.20
C PHE A 86 -5.41 -12.59 0.41
N GLU A 87 -6.26 -13.53 0.81
CA GLU A 87 -7.62 -13.69 0.25
C GLU A 87 -8.45 -12.41 0.40
N THR A 88 -8.40 -11.79 1.59
CA THR A 88 -9.08 -10.50 1.85
C THR A 88 -8.51 -9.40 0.95
N PHE A 89 -7.18 -9.30 0.88
CA PHE A 89 -6.48 -8.37 -0.02
C PHE A 89 -6.89 -8.58 -1.47
N LEU A 90 -6.90 -9.82 -1.96
CA LEU A 90 -7.21 -10.16 -3.35
C LEU A 90 -8.66 -9.79 -3.71
N SER A 91 -9.60 -10.05 -2.81
CA SER A 91 -11.01 -9.65 -2.98
C SER A 91 -11.13 -8.15 -3.18
N GLU A 92 -10.53 -7.35 -2.30
CA GLU A 92 -10.55 -5.89 -2.43
C GLU A 92 -9.75 -5.38 -3.62
N PHE A 93 -8.58 -5.97 -3.89
CA PHE A 93 -7.72 -5.61 -4.99
C PHE A 93 -8.43 -5.81 -6.33
N SER A 94 -9.16 -6.92 -6.50
CA SER A 94 -9.90 -7.22 -7.73
C SER A 94 -10.96 -6.15 -8.05
N LEU A 95 -11.64 -5.62 -7.03
CA LEU A 95 -12.62 -4.54 -7.17
C LEU A 95 -11.97 -3.22 -7.60
N VAL A 96 -10.74 -2.99 -7.14
CA VAL A 96 -9.98 -1.79 -7.50
C VAL A 96 -9.34 -1.92 -8.89
N ARG A 97 -9.06 -3.15 -9.36
CA ARG A 97 -8.28 -3.45 -10.58
C ARG A 97 -9.08 -3.97 -11.77
N THR A 98 -10.42 -3.94 -11.78
CA THR A 98 -11.26 -4.42 -12.90
C THR A 98 -11.00 -3.72 -14.25
N ILE A 99 -9.89 -4.10 -14.91
CA ILE A 99 -9.56 -4.17 -16.34
C ILE A 99 -8.63 -5.41 -16.46
N PRO A 100 -8.91 -6.37 -17.36
CA PRO A 100 -8.38 -7.73 -17.28
C PRO A 100 -6.93 -7.81 -17.77
N HIS A 101 -6.08 -8.47 -16.98
CA HIS A 101 -4.90 -9.27 -17.32
C HIS A 101 -4.00 -9.28 -16.09
N ILE A 102 -4.34 -10.13 -15.12
CA ILE A 102 -3.33 -10.66 -14.20
C ILE A 102 -2.91 -11.96 -14.87
N ASP A 103 -1.87 -11.86 -15.69
CA ASP A 103 -1.20 -13.02 -16.23
C ASP A 103 -0.63 -13.85 -15.06
N THR A 104 -0.88 -15.13 -15.22
CA THR A 104 -0.53 -16.27 -14.40
C THR A 104 0.89 -16.19 -13.83
N ASP A 105 1.02 -16.61 -12.58
CA ASP A 105 2.28 -16.79 -11.84
C ASP A 105 3.32 -17.53 -12.71
N PRO A 106 4.50 -16.95 -13.02
CA PRO A 106 5.51 -17.60 -13.87
C PRO A 106 6.27 -18.73 -13.17
N ASP A 107 5.94 -19.07 -11.92
CA ASP A 107 6.66 -20.07 -11.12
C ASP A 107 5.73 -21.07 -10.43
N SER A 108 4.52 -21.33 -10.97
CA SER A 108 3.75 -22.50 -10.56
C SER A 108 4.39 -23.75 -11.14
N PRO A 109 4.91 -24.69 -10.32
CA PRO A 109 5.37 -25.97 -10.84
C PRO A 109 4.13 -26.75 -11.29
N GLU A 110 4.00 -26.99 -12.59
CA GLU A 110 3.08 -27.98 -13.14
C GLU A 110 3.41 -29.32 -12.48
N ASN A 111 2.54 -29.75 -11.57
CA ASN A 111 2.70 -30.98 -10.86
C ASN A 111 1.90 -32.08 -11.57
N SER A 112 2.66 -32.97 -12.20
CA SER A 112 2.36 -34.36 -12.61
C SER A 112 1.40 -34.61 -13.77
#